data_AF-A0A353H0K0-F1
#
_entry.id   AF-A0A353H0K0-F1
#
_cell.length_a   1.000
_cell.length_b   1.000
_cell.length_c   1.000
_cell.angle_alpha   90.00
_cell.angle_beta   90.00
_cell.angle_gamma   90.00
#
_symmetry.space_group_name_H-M   'P 1'
#
loop_
_entity.id
_entity.type
_entity.pdbx_description
1 polymer ?
#
loop_
_entity_poly.entity_id
_entity_poly.type
_entity_poly.pdbx_seq_one_letter_code
_entity_poly.pdbx_strand_id
1 'polypeptide(L)'
;MRHIETDTGTNVNISSATAVGAYTADADRLVIVDVMIDAVAGAGDYVMYVTKQINGSGSAYKILPKTTMTAATGETAIAGQSGIISVKSGDVLTCYVDGLAGDTTTPDWTTRWFEIDKLVTLADDAVTEIQSGLALEATLTAIKGAGWSDETLVAIKAALDALDKSGVAAAVWAYAARTLTQSAAAVAAVLAGSDITIQRGDTATIALTDVGALTGYSKIWFTVKSRKNHSDTESIIQIEKTGGLLYLNGATATTTSDGNLTVNDEATGDVTIMIKAAATADLDPGVYYYDVQLLTSSGVTTMTTGKFTVEGDITRAVA
;
A
#
# COMPACT_ATOMS: atom_id res chain seq x y z
N MET A 1 -10.11 -35.74 -40.74
CA MET A 1 -9.76 -36.37 -42.03
C MET A 1 -10.95 -36.20 -42.96
N ARG A 2 -10.72 -35.68 -44.16
CA ARG A 2 -11.72 -35.32 -45.17
C ARG A 2 -11.59 -36.26 -46.36
N HIS A 3 -12.68 -36.90 -46.78
CA HIS A 3 -12.70 -37.67 -48.04
C HIS A 3 -12.50 -36.73 -49.23
N ILE A 4 -11.65 -37.12 -50.17
CA ILE A 4 -11.32 -36.36 -51.38
C ILE A 4 -12.10 -36.93 -52.56
N GLU A 5 -11.80 -38.18 -52.92
CA GLU A 5 -12.41 -38.86 -54.06
C GLU A 5 -12.33 -40.38 -53.92
N THR A 6 -13.03 -41.08 -54.82
CA THR A 6 -13.08 -42.53 -54.87
C THR A 6 -12.89 -42.98 -56.31
N ASP A 7 -11.95 -43.89 -56.52
CA ASP A 7 -11.78 -44.64 -57.75
C ASP A 7 -12.37 -46.05 -57.56
N THR A 8 -12.96 -46.62 -58.62
CA THR A 8 -13.47 -47.99 -58.60
C THR A 8 -13.16 -48.70 -59.91
N GLY A 9 -12.99 -50.01 -59.86
CA GLY A 9 -12.91 -50.86 -61.05
C GLY A 9 -13.51 -52.24 -60.77
N THR A 10 -13.93 -52.93 -61.83
CA THR A 10 -14.56 -54.24 -61.73
C THR A 10 -13.86 -55.26 -62.63
N ASN A 11 -13.82 -56.52 -62.20
CA ASN A 11 -13.28 -57.64 -62.97
C ASN A 11 -11.86 -57.40 -63.51
N VAL A 12 -10.95 -56.90 -62.67
CA VAL A 12 -9.60 -56.52 -63.08
C VAL A 12 -8.62 -57.67 -62.85
N ASN A 13 -7.73 -57.94 -63.81
CA ASN A 13 -6.62 -58.87 -63.60
C ASN A 13 -5.53 -58.20 -62.76
N ILE A 14 -5.30 -58.71 -61.55
CA ILE A 14 -4.28 -58.20 -60.62
C ILE A 14 -3.10 -59.18 -60.41
N SER A 15 -2.89 -60.15 -61.31
CA SER A 15 -1.78 -61.13 -61.24
C SER A 15 -0.37 -60.52 -61.38
N SER A 16 -0.30 -59.21 -61.51
CA SER A 16 0.90 -58.38 -61.48
C SER A 16 0.52 -56.97 -61.00
N ALA A 17 1.52 -56.16 -60.68
CA ALA A 17 1.35 -54.76 -60.27
C ALA A 17 0.39 -53.98 -61.18
N THR A 18 -0.81 -53.75 -60.68
CA THR A 18 -1.91 -53.11 -61.39
C THR A 18 -2.27 -51.81 -60.70
N ALA A 19 -2.40 -50.73 -61.46
CA ALA A 19 -2.85 -49.45 -60.92
C ALA A 19 -4.35 -49.55 -60.59
N VAL A 20 -4.69 -49.30 -59.33
CA VAL A 20 -6.04 -49.40 -58.77
C VAL A 20 -6.50 -48.06 -58.21
N GLY A 21 -6.05 -46.95 -58.79
CA GLY A 21 -6.46 -45.61 -58.37
C GLY A 21 -5.34 -44.60 -58.60
N ALA A 22 -5.72 -43.35 -58.90
CA ALA A 22 -4.79 -42.27 -59.12
C ALA A 22 -5.37 -40.94 -58.67
N TYR A 23 -4.60 -40.19 -57.91
CA TYR A 23 -4.98 -38.88 -57.40
C TYR A 23 -3.96 -37.83 -57.81
N THR A 24 -4.42 -36.74 -58.43
CA THR A 24 -3.60 -35.57 -58.75
C THR A 24 -3.87 -34.48 -57.73
N ALA A 25 -2.84 -34.09 -56.97
CA ALA A 25 -2.98 -33.07 -55.95
C ALA A 25 -3.19 -31.69 -56.58
N ASP A 26 -4.30 -31.02 -56.28
CA ASP A 26 -4.57 -29.62 -56.65
C ASP A 26 -4.11 -28.60 -55.59
N ALA A 27 -3.61 -29.06 -54.45
CA ALA A 27 -3.01 -28.23 -53.41
C ALA A 27 -2.00 -29.03 -52.57
N ASP A 28 -1.28 -28.33 -51.70
CA ASP A 28 -0.38 -28.93 -50.72
C ASP A 28 -1.19 -29.62 -49.61
N ARG A 29 -1.01 -30.94 -49.45
CA ARG A 29 -1.82 -31.76 -48.53
C ARG A 29 -1.04 -32.89 -47.87
N LEU A 30 -1.63 -33.45 -46.83
CA LEU A 30 -1.28 -34.76 -46.28
C LEU A 30 -2.39 -35.75 -46.65
N VAL A 31 -2.03 -36.79 -47.42
CA VAL A 31 -2.98 -37.72 -48.02
C VAL A 31 -2.79 -39.13 -47.46
N ILE A 32 -3.90 -39.83 -47.23
CA ILE A 32 -3.94 -41.27 -46.98
C ILE A 32 -4.80 -41.90 -48.07
N VAL A 33 -4.40 -43.09 -48.52
CA VAL A 33 -5.20 -43.90 -49.45
C VAL A 33 -5.60 -45.22 -48.80
N ASP A 34 -6.88 -45.56 -48.93
CA ASP A 34 -7.42 -46.87 -48.62
C ASP A 34 -7.69 -47.62 -49.92
N VAL A 35 -7.38 -48.90 -49.96
CA VAL A 35 -7.75 -49.80 -51.06
C VAL A 35 -8.51 -50.98 -50.49
N MET A 36 -9.62 -51.32 -51.12
CA MET A 36 -10.41 -52.52 -50.86
C MET A 36 -10.49 -53.33 -52.14
N ILE A 37 -10.18 -54.63 -52.05
CA ILE A 37 -10.25 -55.58 -53.16
C ILE A 37 -11.22 -56.70 -52.79
N ASP A 38 -12.17 -57.01 -53.66
CA ASP A 38 -13.19 -58.04 -53.47
C ASP A 38 -13.11 -59.10 -54.58
N ALA A 39 -13.42 -60.36 -54.26
CA ALA A 39 -13.21 -61.55 -55.07
C ALA A 39 -11.74 -61.96 -55.32
N VAL A 40 -10.87 -61.79 -54.30
CA VAL A 40 -9.48 -62.30 -54.35
C VAL A 40 -9.40 -63.82 -54.18
N ALA A 41 -8.29 -64.42 -54.62
CA ALA A 41 -7.97 -65.81 -54.30
C ALA A 41 -7.50 -65.90 -52.84
N GLY A 42 -8.19 -66.72 -52.03
CA GLY A 42 -7.73 -67.04 -50.69
C GLY A 42 -6.38 -67.77 -50.70
N ALA A 43 -5.67 -67.73 -49.57
CA ALA A 43 -4.30 -68.23 -49.38
C ALA A 43 -3.25 -67.55 -50.28
N GLY A 44 -3.41 -66.24 -50.52
CA GLY A 44 -2.52 -65.43 -51.36
C GLY A 44 -1.98 -64.18 -50.63
N ASP A 45 -0.77 -63.73 -51.01
CA ASP A 45 -0.18 -62.47 -50.54
C ASP A 45 -0.29 -61.41 -51.64
N TYR A 46 -1.06 -60.36 -51.37
CA TYR A 46 -1.20 -59.20 -52.27
C TYR A 46 -0.39 -58.04 -51.73
N VAL A 47 0.30 -57.26 -52.57
CA VAL A 47 1.11 -56.13 -52.09
C VAL A 47 0.52 -54.81 -52.55
N MET A 48 0.06 -54.01 -51.59
CA MET A 48 -0.30 -52.61 -51.80
C MET A 48 0.94 -51.73 -51.72
N TYR A 49 1.10 -50.82 -52.69
CA TYR A 49 2.05 -49.72 -52.58
C TYR A 49 1.59 -48.52 -53.39
N VAL A 50 2.07 -47.34 -53.02
CA VAL A 50 1.78 -46.10 -53.73
C VAL A 50 3.04 -45.64 -54.43
N THR A 51 2.91 -45.07 -55.62
CA THR A 51 3.96 -44.28 -56.25
C THR A 51 3.61 -42.79 -56.17
N LYS A 52 4.64 -41.96 -56.07
CA LYS A 52 4.54 -40.51 -56.17
C LYS A 52 5.35 -40.03 -57.37
N GLN A 53 4.70 -39.32 -58.28
CA GLN A 53 5.34 -38.61 -59.38
C GLN A 53 5.31 -37.12 -59.06
N ILE A 54 6.49 -36.50 -59.03
CA ILE A 54 6.63 -35.10 -58.62
C ILE A 54 6.17 -34.19 -59.76
N ASN A 55 5.25 -33.27 -59.50
CA ASN A 55 4.66 -32.37 -60.51
C ASN A 55 4.07 -33.10 -61.74
N GLY A 56 3.62 -34.35 -61.58
CA GLY A 56 2.96 -35.12 -62.64
C GLY A 56 3.86 -35.49 -63.83
N SER A 57 5.18 -35.41 -63.67
CA SER A 57 6.15 -35.75 -64.73
C SER A 57 7.39 -36.47 -64.18
N GLY A 58 8.15 -37.09 -65.07
CA GLY A 58 9.38 -37.82 -64.73
C GLY A 58 9.12 -39.15 -64.01
N SER A 59 10.03 -39.53 -63.12
CA SER A 59 10.00 -40.82 -62.43
C SER A 59 8.86 -40.93 -61.41
N ALA A 60 8.22 -42.10 -61.35
CA ALA A 60 7.29 -42.46 -60.30
C ALA A 60 8.03 -43.20 -59.16
N TYR A 61 8.17 -42.55 -58.00
CA TYR A 61 8.90 -43.09 -56.85
C TYR A 61 7.98 -43.95 -55.99
N LYS A 62 8.32 -45.22 -55.78
CA LYS A 62 7.60 -46.09 -54.81
C LYS A 62 7.85 -45.57 -53.40
N ILE A 63 6.79 -45.20 -52.69
CA ILE A 63 6.86 -44.71 -51.32
C ILE A 63 6.60 -45.85 -50.32
N LEU A 64 7.30 -45.83 -49.20
CA LEU A 64 7.17 -46.82 -48.13
C LEU A 64 6.10 -46.39 -47.11
N PRO A 65 5.42 -47.33 -46.43
CA PRO A 65 5.61 -48.78 -46.53
C PRO A 65 5.01 -49.39 -47.81
N LYS A 66 5.60 -50.52 -48.26
CA LYS A 66 4.90 -51.48 -49.13
C LYS A 66 4.24 -52.50 -48.22
N THR A 67 2.93 -52.64 -48.31
CA THR A 67 2.14 -53.41 -47.35
C THR A 67 1.64 -54.69 -47.99
N THR A 68 1.99 -55.84 -47.39
CA THR A 68 1.40 -57.12 -47.76
C THR A 68 0.01 -57.24 -47.10
N MET A 69 -1.01 -57.40 -47.94
CA MET A 69 -2.38 -57.73 -47.59
C MET A 69 -2.56 -59.23 -47.85
N THR A 70 -2.30 -60.06 -46.83
CA THR A 70 -2.48 -61.51 -46.93
C THR A 70 -3.97 -61.85 -46.92
N ALA A 71 -4.44 -62.59 -47.92
CA ALA A 71 -5.75 -63.24 -47.94
C ALA A 71 -5.61 -64.67 -47.39
N ALA A 72 -6.14 -64.95 -46.21
CA ALA A 72 -6.12 -66.29 -45.64
C ALA A 72 -7.02 -67.26 -46.44
N THR A 73 -6.90 -68.56 -46.18
CA THR A 73 -7.76 -69.57 -46.82
C THR A 73 -9.24 -69.27 -46.54
N GLY A 74 -10.03 -69.07 -47.60
CA GLY A 74 -11.46 -68.76 -47.50
C GLY A 74 -11.80 -67.27 -47.43
N GLU A 75 -10.82 -66.39 -47.30
CA GLU A 75 -11.04 -64.94 -47.47
C GLU A 75 -11.21 -64.60 -48.95
N THR A 76 -12.18 -63.73 -49.21
CA THR A 76 -12.55 -63.28 -50.56
C THR A 76 -12.45 -61.77 -50.72
N ALA A 77 -12.25 -61.03 -49.62
CA ALA A 77 -12.06 -59.59 -49.63
C ALA A 77 -10.92 -59.20 -48.69
N ILE A 78 -10.08 -58.28 -49.14
CA ILE A 78 -8.93 -57.75 -48.41
C ILE A 78 -8.88 -56.23 -48.55
N ALA A 79 -8.20 -55.57 -47.62
CA ALA A 79 -8.02 -54.13 -47.66
C ALA A 79 -6.64 -53.73 -47.13
N GLY A 80 -6.17 -52.57 -47.59
CA GLY A 80 -4.92 -51.95 -47.15
C GLY A 80 -5.07 -50.45 -47.06
N GLN A 81 -4.24 -49.83 -46.22
CA GLN A 81 -4.16 -48.38 -46.07
C GLN A 81 -2.69 -47.95 -46.11
N SER A 82 -2.42 -46.79 -46.71
CA SER A 82 -1.08 -46.19 -46.70
C SER A 82 -0.73 -45.52 -45.38
N GLY A 83 0.55 -45.19 -45.18
CA GLY A 83 0.93 -44.12 -44.24
C GLY A 83 0.47 -42.74 -44.71
N ILE A 84 0.85 -41.70 -43.97
CA ILE A 84 0.61 -40.31 -44.36
C ILE A 84 1.58 -39.91 -45.47
N ILE A 85 1.05 -39.39 -46.59
CA ILE A 85 1.81 -39.01 -47.77
C ILE A 85 1.74 -37.50 -47.94
N SER A 86 2.88 -36.81 -47.90
CA SER A 86 2.93 -35.39 -48.24
C SER A 86 2.92 -35.19 -49.75
N VAL A 87 2.05 -34.31 -50.23
CA VAL A 87 1.93 -33.92 -51.64
C VAL A 87 1.96 -32.40 -51.79
N LYS A 88 2.53 -31.94 -52.90
CA LYS A 88 2.43 -30.57 -53.38
C LYS A 88 1.43 -30.50 -54.54
N SER A 89 0.88 -29.31 -54.79
CA SER A 89 0.06 -29.09 -55.99
C SER A 89 0.82 -29.55 -57.25
N GLY A 90 0.18 -30.38 -58.07
CA GLY A 90 0.74 -30.98 -59.27
C GLY A 90 1.34 -32.37 -59.07
N ASP A 91 1.62 -32.82 -57.83
CA ASP A 91 2.07 -34.19 -57.59
C ASP A 91 0.98 -35.21 -57.94
N VAL A 92 1.36 -36.36 -58.50
CA VAL A 92 0.44 -37.46 -58.83
C VAL A 92 0.77 -38.66 -57.96
N LEU A 93 -0.23 -39.17 -57.25
CA LEU A 93 -0.18 -40.44 -56.54
C LEU A 93 -0.86 -41.51 -57.37
N THR A 94 -0.27 -42.69 -57.44
CA THR A 94 -0.91 -43.86 -58.04
C THR A 94 -0.81 -45.03 -57.09
N CYS A 95 -1.95 -45.62 -56.75
CA CYS A 95 -2.00 -46.79 -55.90
C CYS A 95 -1.93 -48.05 -56.76
N TYR A 96 -1.09 -49.00 -56.36
CA TYR A 96 -0.92 -50.29 -57.01
C TYR A 96 -1.25 -51.43 -56.07
N VAL A 97 -1.85 -52.47 -56.62
CA VAL A 97 -1.93 -53.80 -56.01
C VAL A 97 -1.21 -54.78 -56.92
N ASP A 98 -0.26 -55.51 -56.34
CA ASP A 98 0.52 -56.55 -56.99
C ASP A 98 0.10 -57.90 -56.40
N GLY A 99 -0.72 -58.64 -57.14
CA GLY A 99 -1.18 -59.97 -56.75
C GLY A 99 -0.20 -61.08 -57.12
N LEU A 100 -0.64 -62.32 -56.92
CA LEU A 100 0.19 -63.50 -57.16
C LEU A 100 0.32 -63.78 -58.67
N ALA A 101 1.53 -64.12 -59.12
CA ALA A 101 1.76 -64.56 -60.49
C ALA A 101 0.94 -65.84 -60.79
N GLY A 102 0.08 -65.79 -61.81
CA GLY A 102 -0.81 -66.89 -62.17
C GLY A 102 -2.13 -66.92 -61.41
N ASP A 103 -2.41 -65.93 -60.55
CA ASP A 103 -3.77 -65.68 -60.06
C ASP A 103 -4.69 -65.39 -61.26
N THR A 104 -5.81 -66.12 -61.34
CA THR A 104 -6.80 -65.98 -62.42
C THR A 104 -8.09 -65.33 -61.93
N THR A 105 -8.15 -64.93 -60.66
CA THR A 105 -9.27 -64.14 -60.16
C THR A 105 -9.31 -62.79 -60.86
N THR A 106 -10.51 -62.23 -60.95
CA THR A 106 -10.75 -60.92 -61.53
C THR A 106 -11.43 -60.05 -60.49
N PRO A 107 -10.69 -59.53 -59.50
CA PRO A 107 -11.29 -58.81 -58.39
C PRO A 107 -11.91 -57.47 -58.79
N ASP A 108 -12.91 -57.07 -58.03
CA ASP A 108 -13.41 -55.70 -58.01
C ASP A 108 -12.58 -54.89 -57.00
N TRP A 109 -12.42 -53.59 -57.23
CA TRP A 109 -11.66 -52.74 -56.32
C TRP A 109 -12.29 -51.39 -56.09
N THR A 110 -12.03 -50.83 -54.92
CA THR A 110 -12.39 -49.48 -54.52
C THR A 110 -11.20 -48.83 -53.84
N THR A 111 -10.81 -47.65 -54.30
CA THR A 111 -9.70 -46.87 -53.72
C THR A 111 -10.20 -45.51 -53.31
N ARG A 112 -10.00 -45.16 -52.04
CA ARG A 112 -10.48 -43.90 -51.45
C ARG A 112 -9.31 -43.05 -51.02
N TRP A 113 -9.34 -41.79 -51.42
CA TRP A 113 -8.32 -40.81 -51.06
C TRP A 113 -8.85 -39.89 -49.97
N PHE A 114 -8.05 -39.68 -48.93
CA PHE A 114 -8.40 -38.85 -47.79
C PHE A 114 -7.32 -37.81 -47.53
N GLU A 115 -7.74 -36.60 -47.16
CA GLU A 115 -6.88 -35.56 -46.63
C GLU A 115 -6.91 -35.61 -45.10
N ILE A 116 -5.74 -35.61 -44.46
CA ILE A 116 -5.66 -35.24 -43.05
C ILE A 116 -5.80 -33.73 -43.00
N ASP A 117 -7.02 -33.30 -42.66
CA ASP A 117 -7.30 -31.90 -42.38
C ASP A 117 -6.33 -31.39 -41.32
N LYS A 118 -5.90 -30.13 -41.50
CA LYS A 118 -4.74 -29.48 -40.88
C LYS A 118 -4.53 -29.93 -39.43
N LEU A 119 -3.26 -30.19 -39.06
CA LEU A 119 -2.83 -30.27 -37.65
C LEU A 119 -3.54 -29.15 -36.89
N VAL A 120 -4.34 -29.50 -35.87
CA VAL A 120 -5.27 -28.57 -35.20
C VAL A 120 -4.58 -27.23 -34.97
N THR A 121 -4.96 -26.24 -35.77
CA THR A 121 -4.58 -24.86 -35.54
C THR A 121 -5.64 -24.30 -34.61
N LEU A 122 -5.21 -23.51 -33.62
CA LEU A 122 -6.17 -22.77 -32.82
C LEU A 122 -6.90 -21.82 -33.77
N ALA A 123 -8.23 -21.88 -33.78
CA ALA A 123 -9.01 -20.94 -34.58
C ALA A 123 -8.67 -19.51 -34.15
N ASP A 124 -8.60 -18.59 -35.11
CA ASP A 124 -8.29 -17.18 -34.84
C ASP A 124 -9.26 -16.58 -33.79
N ASP A 125 -10.51 -17.05 -33.77
CA ASP A 125 -11.52 -16.69 -32.78
C ASP A 125 -11.14 -17.15 -31.36
N ALA A 126 -10.59 -18.36 -31.21
CA ALA A 126 -10.14 -18.88 -29.91
C ALA A 126 -8.91 -18.13 -29.41
N VAL A 127 -8.01 -17.71 -30.31
CA VAL A 127 -6.87 -16.85 -29.98
C VAL A 127 -7.36 -15.49 -29.50
N THR A 128 -8.34 -14.91 -30.19
CA THR A 128 -8.96 -13.63 -29.83
C THR A 128 -9.66 -13.70 -28.47
N GLU A 129 -10.41 -14.78 -28.20
CA GLU A 129 -11.11 -15.00 -26.93
C GLU A 129 -10.11 -15.12 -25.77
N ILE A 130 -9.05 -15.93 -25.92
CA ILE A 130 -7.99 -16.05 -24.92
C ILE A 130 -7.34 -14.69 -24.65
N GLN A 131 -6.99 -13.94 -25.69
CA GLN A 131 -6.42 -12.59 -25.55
C GLN A 131 -7.37 -11.62 -24.86
N SER A 132 -8.67 -11.72 -25.11
CA SER A 132 -9.69 -10.89 -24.45
C SER A 132 -9.88 -11.24 -22.96
N GLY A 133 -9.65 -12.50 -22.58
CA GLY A 133 -9.73 -12.98 -21.21
C GLY A 133 -8.44 -12.77 -20.39
N LEU A 134 -7.30 -12.52 -21.03
CA LEU A 134 -6.10 -12.06 -20.35
C LEU A 134 -6.35 -10.65 -19.81
N ALA A 135 -5.93 -10.37 -18.58
CA ALA A 135 -6.06 -9.06 -17.96
C ALA A 135 -5.13 -8.04 -18.65
N LEU A 136 -5.57 -7.56 -19.82
CA LEU A 136 -4.90 -6.58 -20.65
C LEU A 136 -5.10 -5.16 -20.10
N GLU A 137 -4.53 -4.20 -20.84
CA GLU A 137 -4.62 -2.75 -20.63
C GLU A 137 -6.04 -2.22 -20.36
N ALA A 138 -7.08 -2.92 -20.78
CA ALA A 138 -8.48 -2.62 -20.46
C ALA A 138 -8.79 -2.73 -18.95
N THR A 139 -8.32 -3.79 -18.28
CA THR A 139 -8.49 -3.96 -16.82
C THR A 139 -7.72 -2.89 -16.05
N LEU A 140 -6.52 -2.55 -16.52
CA LEU A 140 -5.72 -1.48 -15.94
C LEU A 140 -6.38 -0.11 -16.15
N THR A 141 -6.95 0.14 -17.32
CA THR A 141 -7.73 1.36 -17.64
C THR A 141 -8.96 1.48 -16.75
N ALA A 142 -9.68 0.38 -16.51
CA ALA A 142 -10.84 0.36 -15.62
C ALA A 142 -10.47 0.67 -14.15
N ILE A 143 -9.33 0.16 -13.66
CA ILE A 143 -8.85 0.43 -12.29
C ILE A 143 -8.39 1.89 -12.13
N LYS A 144 -7.76 2.47 -13.17
CA LYS A 144 -7.22 3.85 -13.13
C LYS A 144 -8.30 4.94 -13.12
N GLY A 145 -9.45 4.70 -13.76
CA GLY A 145 -10.52 5.69 -13.90
C GLY A 145 -10.21 6.78 -14.93
N ALA A 146 -11.15 7.71 -15.12
CA ALA A 146 -11.00 8.80 -16.10
C ALA A 146 -9.93 9.82 -15.67
N GLY A 147 -9.04 10.21 -16.59
CA GLY A 147 -8.05 11.28 -16.37
C GLY A 147 -6.58 10.86 -16.36
N TRP A 148 -6.27 9.58 -16.57
CA TRP A 148 -4.90 9.07 -16.68
C TRP A 148 -4.44 9.12 -18.13
N SER A 149 -3.33 9.82 -18.39
CA SER A 149 -2.80 10.02 -19.74
C SER A 149 -1.77 8.96 -20.13
N ASP A 150 -0.84 8.60 -19.23
CA ASP A 150 0.29 7.69 -19.54
C ASP A 150 0.92 7.04 -18.28
N GLU A 151 0.30 7.15 -17.10
CA GLU A 151 0.93 6.74 -15.86
C GLU A 151 0.84 5.21 -15.67
N THR A 152 1.99 4.56 -15.71
CA THR A 152 2.15 3.14 -15.41
C THR A 152 2.17 2.89 -13.90
N LEU A 153 1.99 1.63 -13.46
CA LEU A 153 2.19 1.26 -12.05
C LEU A 153 3.57 1.72 -11.51
N VAL A 154 4.58 1.75 -12.38
CA VAL A 154 5.92 2.26 -12.08
C VAL A 154 5.90 3.76 -11.80
N ALA A 155 5.16 4.55 -12.60
CA ALA A 155 5.01 5.99 -12.39
C ALA A 155 4.28 6.32 -11.07
N ILE A 156 3.25 5.56 -10.72
CA ILE A 156 2.54 5.70 -9.44
C ILE A 156 3.49 5.41 -8.28
N LYS A 157 4.24 4.31 -8.37
CA LYS A 157 5.19 3.92 -7.33
C LYS A 157 6.27 5.00 -7.15
N ALA A 158 6.78 5.54 -8.25
CA ALA A 158 7.74 6.64 -8.22
C ALA A 158 7.15 7.89 -7.57
N ALA A 159 5.91 8.27 -7.88
CA ALA A 159 5.23 9.41 -7.25
C ALA A 159 5.01 9.19 -5.74
N LEU A 160 4.66 7.97 -5.32
CA LEU A 160 4.51 7.62 -3.90
C LEU A 160 5.85 7.62 -3.15
N ASP A 161 6.93 7.17 -3.80
CA ASP A 161 8.27 7.22 -3.21
C ASP A 161 8.80 8.67 -3.13
N ALA A 162 8.40 9.52 -4.08
CA ALA A 162 8.76 10.93 -4.13
C ALA A 162 7.92 11.81 -3.19
N LEU A 163 6.95 11.25 -2.46
CA LEU A 163 6.10 11.99 -1.51
C LEU A 163 6.94 12.47 -0.31
N ASP A 164 7.44 13.70 -0.42
CA ASP A 164 8.24 14.36 0.59
C ASP A 164 7.41 14.67 1.85
N LYS A 165 7.89 14.16 2.98
CA LYS A 165 7.27 14.36 4.30
C LYS A 165 8.13 15.25 5.20
N SER A 166 9.31 15.65 4.75
CA SER A 166 10.31 16.37 5.56
C SER A 166 9.80 17.73 6.07
N GLY A 167 8.84 18.34 5.39
CA GLY A 167 8.24 19.62 5.77
C GLY A 167 6.98 19.55 6.63
N VAL A 168 6.37 18.37 6.83
CA VAL A 168 5.08 18.27 7.53
C VAL A 168 5.20 18.74 8.98
N ALA A 169 6.25 18.32 9.68
CA ALA A 169 6.49 18.75 11.06
C ALA A 169 6.66 20.29 11.13
N ALA A 170 7.50 20.87 10.26
CA ALA A 170 7.71 22.31 10.24
C ALA A 170 6.42 23.10 9.93
N ALA A 171 5.60 22.61 8.98
CA ALA A 171 4.31 23.21 8.66
C ALA A 171 3.32 23.15 9.83
N VAL A 172 3.29 22.05 10.58
CA VAL A 172 2.48 21.91 11.79
C VAL A 172 2.95 22.87 12.89
N TRP A 173 4.27 22.97 13.10
CA TRP A 173 4.85 23.85 14.12
C TRP A 173 4.76 25.35 13.79
N ALA A 174 4.77 25.70 12.51
CA ALA A 174 4.66 27.10 12.05
C ALA A 174 3.22 27.55 11.78
N TYR A 175 2.21 26.70 12.04
CA TYR A 175 0.82 27.02 11.70
C TYR A 175 0.25 28.12 12.60
N ALA A 176 0.07 29.31 12.04
CA ALA A 176 -0.23 30.55 12.77
C ALA A 176 -1.50 30.49 13.66
N ALA A 177 -2.51 29.70 13.30
CA ALA A 177 -3.75 29.58 14.06
C ALA A 177 -3.71 28.55 15.20
N ARG A 178 -2.58 27.85 15.40
CA ARG A 178 -2.42 26.84 16.46
C ARG A 178 -1.13 27.09 17.24
N THR A 179 -1.26 27.35 18.53
CA THR A 179 -0.13 27.45 19.44
C THR A 179 0.13 26.09 20.09
N LEU A 180 1.13 25.36 19.61
CA LEU A 180 1.53 24.04 20.14
C LEU A 180 2.66 24.12 21.17
N THR A 181 3.33 25.26 21.25
CA THR A 181 4.31 25.61 22.28
C THR A 181 3.82 26.88 22.98
N GLN A 182 3.55 26.80 24.28
CA GLN A 182 3.41 27.99 25.12
C GLN A 182 4.80 28.38 25.63
N SER A 183 5.09 29.68 25.67
CA SER A 183 6.31 30.17 26.32
C SER A 183 6.19 29.97 27.84
N ALA A 184 7.34 29.86 28.53
CA ALA A 184 7.35 29.84 29.99
C ALA A 184 6.64 31.07 30.59
N ALA A 185 6.73 32.23 29.94
CA ALA A 185 6.01 33.46 30.31
C ALA A 185 4.49 33.34 30.16
N ALA A 186 3.98 32.67 29.12
CA ALA A 186 2.54 32.43 28.95
C ALA A 186 2.01 31.44 30.01
N VAL A 187 2.83 30.49 30.46
CA VAL A 187 2.51 29.59 31.58
C VAL A 187 2.55 30.35 32.92
N ALA A 188 3.54 31.20 33.13
CA ALA A 188 3.69 32.00 34.35
C ALA A 188 2.61 33.08 34.51
N ALA A 189 2.12 33.68 33.42
CA ALA A 189 0.95 34.56 33.45
C ALA A 189 -0.35 33.86 33.89
N VAL A 190 -0.48 32.54 33.66
CA VAL A 190 -1.60 31.73 34.21
C VAL A 190 -1.42 31.47 35.71
N LEU A 191 -0.20 31.57 36.23
CA LEU A 191 0.16 31.37 37.64
C LEU A 191 0.15 32.68 38.47
N ALA A 192 -0.13 33.83 37.85
CA ALA A 192 -0.27 35.11 38.54
C ALA A 192 -1.47 35.07 39.52
N GLY A 193 -1.16 35.03 40.83
CA GLY A 193 -2.13 34.86 41.91
C GLY A 193 -2.09 33.49 42.61
N SER A 194 -0.91 32.86 42.72
CA SER A 194 -0.75 31.61 43.48
C SER A 194 -1.03 31.83 44.98
N ASP A 195 -1.72 30.87 45.61
CA ASP A 195 -1.83 30.81 47.06
C ASP A 195 -0.42 30.64 47.66
N ILE A 196 -0.04 31.50 48.60
CA ILE A 196 1.25 31.47 49.30
C ILE A 196 1.10 30.62 50.55
N THR A 197 2.03 29.71 50.79
CA THR A 197 2.15 28.97 52.05
C THR A 197 3.54 29.16 52.63
N ILE A 198 3.62 29.52 53.91
CA ILE A 198 4.88 29.62 54.65
C ILE A 198 4.82 28.77 55.92
N GLN A 199 5.98 28.26 56.33
CA GLN A 199 6.17 27.65 57.64
C GLN A 199 6.51 28.75 58.65
N ARG A 200 5.80 28.78 59.78
CA ARG A 200 6.12 29.68 60.89
C ARG A 200 7.55 29.42 61.40
N GLY A 201 8.22 30.43 61.94
CA GLY A 201 9.56 30.28 62.54
C GLY A 201 10.72 30.12 61.55
N ASP A 202 10.46 29.89 60.26
CA ASP A 202 11.47 29.84 59.20
C ASP A 202 11.52 31.14 58.39
N THR A 203 12.66 31.41 57.75
CA THR A 203 12.74 32.53 56.81
C THR A 203 11.97 32.20 55.54
N ALA A 204 10.88 32.92 55.29
CA ALA A 204 10.09 32.79 54.08
C ALA A 204 10.70 33.61 52.95
N THR A 205 10.87 33.00 51.78
CA THR A 205 11.23 33.68 50.52
C THR A 205 10.19 33.32 49.46
N ILE A 206 9.42 34.31 49.04
CA ILE A 206 8.27 34.16 48.15
C ILE A 206 8.59 34.89 46.85
N ALA A 207 8.59 34.17 45.73
CA ALA A 207 8.70 34.76 44.40
C ALA A 207 7.30 34.87 43.77
N LEU A 208 6.91 36.09 43.40
CA LEU A 208 5.71 36.35 42.60
C LEU A 208 6.19 36.86 41.24
N THR A 209 5.97 36.09 40.19
CA THR A 209 6.38 36.43 38.82
C THR A 209 5.18 36.92 38.02
N ASP A 210 5.45 37.74 37.01
CA ASP A 210 4.46 38.24 36.05
C ASP A 210 3.23 38.89 36.72
N VAL A 211 3.40 39.66 37.80
CA VAL A 211 2.28 40.35 38.46
C VAL A 211 1.75 41.55 37.67
N GLY A 212 2.30 41.81 36.49
CA GLY A 212 2.04 42.96 35.64
C GLY A 212 3.09 44.05 35.83
N ALA A 213 3.30 44.85 34.78
CA ALA A 213 4.34 45.88 34.75
C ALA A 213 4.27 46.81 35.97
N LEU A 214 5.39 46.93 36.68
CA LEU A 214 5.53 47.75 37.88
C LEU A 214 6.09 49.14 37.55
N THR A 215 6.01 49.58 36.29
CA THR A 215 6.70 50.77 35.81
C THR A 215 6.22 52.07 36.48
N GLY A 216 7.18 52.93 36.85
CA GLY A 216 6.87 54.24 37.45
C GLY A 216 6.32 54.18 38.87
N TYR A 217 6.56 53.08 39.59
CA TYR A 217 6.19 52.95 40.99
C TYR A 217 6.84 54.01 41.87
N SER A 218 6.06 54.61 42.76
CA SER A 218 6.55 55.41 43.88
C SER A 218 6.61 54.59 45.18
N LYS A 219 5.70 53.61 45.33
CA LYS A 219 5.69 52.62 46.42
C LYS A 219 5.11 51.30 45.90
N ILE A 220 5.57 50.21 46.48
CA ILE A 220 4.96 48.88 46.29
C ILE A 220 4.76 48.27 47.66
N TRP A 221 3.56 47.76 47.91
CA TRP A 221 3.22 47.07 49.15
C TRP A 221 2.93 45.60 48.89
N PHE A 222 3.39 44.76 49.80
CA PHE A 222 2.85 43.43 50.03
C PHE A 222 2.13 43.45 51.37
N THR A 223 0.82 43.22 51.35
CA THR A 223 -0.01 43.32 52.55
C THR A 223 -0.74 42.01 52.79
N VAL A 224 -0.74 41.52 54.03
CA VAL A 224 -1.46 40.34 54.48
C VAL A 224 -2.44 40.74 55.59
N LYS A 225 -3.71 40.39 55.42
CA LYS A 225 -4.79 40.71 56.38
C LYS A 225 -5.68 39.50 56.64
N SER A 226 -6.23 39.41 57.84
CA SER A 226 -7.27 38.42 58.19
C SER A 226 -8.61 38.72 57.53
N ARG A 227 -8.91 39.99 57.24
CA ARG A 227 -10.08 40.41 56.47
C ARG A 227 -9.71 41.55 55.53
N LYS A 228 -10.29 41.54 54.33
CA LYS A 228 -9.98 42.52 53.26
C LYS A 228 -10.31 43.98 53.62
N ASN A 229 -11.17 44.21 54.61
CA ASN A 229 -11.60 45.54 55.04
C ASN A 229 -10.86 46.08 56.27
N HIS A 230 -9.91 45.33 56.84
CA HIS A 230 -9.08 45.85 57.92
C HIS A 230 -8.22 47.01 57.43
N SER A 231 -7.97 47.97 58.32
CA SER A 231 -7.05 49.08 58.05
C SER A 231 -5.62 48.57 57.89
N ASP A 232 -4.74 49.36 57.28
CA ASP A 232 -3.35 48.96 57.06
C ASP A 232 -2.59 48.79 58.38
N THR A 233 -2.95 49.56 59.41
CA THR A 233 -2.39 49.41 60.76
C THR A 233 -2.79 48.11 61.44
N GLU A 234 -3.85 47.45 60.98
CA GLU A 234 -4.32 46.14 61.46
C GLU A 234 -3.79 44.96 60.62
N SER A 235 -2.81 45.21 59.73
CA SER A 235 -2.23 44.17 58.89
C SER A 235 -1.50 43.11 59.72
N ILE A 236 -1.67 41.85 59.32
CA ILE A 236 -0.89 40.73 59.86
C ILE A 236 0.57 40.91 59.44
N ILE A 237 0.78 41.30 58.18
CA ILE A 237 2.08 41.69 57.63
C ILE A 237 1.82 42.86 56.69
N GLN A 238 2.60 43.91 56.78
CA GLN A 238 2.70 44.88 55.68
C GLN A 238 4.16 45.20 55.43
N ILE A 239 4.61 44.98 54.20
CA ILE A 239 5.96 45.29 53.74
C ILE A 239 5.85 46.33 52.63
N GLU A 240 6.63 47.39 52.72
CA GLU A 240 6.80 48.39 51.66
C GLU A 240 8.21 48.29 51.09
N LYS A 241 8.34 48.42 49.77
CA LYS A 241 9.59 48.24 49.00
C LYS A 241 10.83 48.89 49.60
N THR A 242 10.70 50.11 50.13
CA THR A 242 11.82 50.89 50.67
C THR A 242 11.80 50.93 52.20
N GLY A 243 10.60 50.89 52.80
CA GLY A 243 10.39 50.93 54.25
C GLY A 243 10.61 49.61 54.97
N GLY A 244 10.69 48.48 54.25
CA GLY A 244 10.77 47.15 54.84
C GLY A 244 9.46 46.73 55.50
N LEU A 245 9.53 45.94 56.57
CA LEU A 245 8.37 45.56 57.37
C LEU A 245 7.83 46.77 58.14
N LEU A 246 6.59 47.17 57.86
CA LEU A 246 5.90 48.30 58.50
C LEU A 246 5.00 47.84 59.66
N TYR A 247 4.23 46.79 59.45
CA TYR A 247 3.31 46.25 60.45
C TYR A 247 3.45 44.72 60.56
N LEU A 248 3.38 44.24 61.80
CA LEU A 248 3.35 42.82 62.15
C LEU A 248 2.26 42.61 63.22
N ASN A 249 1.30 41.73 62.97
CA ASN A 249 0.17 41.42 63.86
C ASN A 249 -0.58 42.66 64.39
N GLY A 250 -0.82 43.66 63.53
CA GLY A 250 -1.57 44.86 63.89
C GLY A 250 -0.81 45.88 64.75
N ALA A 251 0.52 45.74 64.87
CA ALA A 251 1.40 46.69 65.53
C ALA A 251 2.52 47.15 64.60
N THR A 252 3.05 48.37 64.81
CA THR A 252 4.23 48.85 64.07
C THR A 252 5.41 47.92 64.33
N ALA A 253 6.07 47.47 63.26
CA ALA A 253 7.19 46.56 63.37
C ALA A 253 8.39 47.22 64.06
N THR A 254 9.01 46.48 64.99
CA THR A 254 10.20 46.94 65.74
C THR A 254 11.47 46.85 64.91
N THR A 255 11.55 45.84 64.04
CA THR A 255 12.71 45.59 63.16
C THR A 255 12.26 45.62 61.70
N THR A 256 12.35 46.78 61.06
CA THR A 256 11.93 46.94 59.66
C THR A 256 12.69 46.03 58.69
N SER A 257 13.94 45.66 59.01
CA SER A 257 14.76 44.78 58.19
C SER A 257 14.31 43.30 58.18
N ASP A 258 13.31 42.92 58.99
CA ASP A 258 12.80 41.54 59.03
C ASP A 258 11.79 41.23 57.93
N GLY A 259 11.40 42.24 57.15
CA GLY A 259 10.67 42.07 55.90
C GLY A 259 11.31 42.90 54.80
N ASN A 260 11.42 42.33 53.60
CA ASN A 260 11.96 43.01 52.44
C ASN A 260 11.17 42.63 51.18
N LEU A 261 10.86 43.61 50.35
CA LEU A 261 10.34 43.41 49.00
C LEU A 261 11.42 43.83 48.01
N THR A 262 11.74 42.99 47.05
CA THR A 262 12.67 43.27 45.95
C THR A 262 11.91 43.19 44.63
N VAL A 263 12.16 44.15 43.72
CA VAL A 263 11.70 44.06 42.33
C VAL A 263 12.85 43.46 41.53
N ASN A 264 12.63 42.28 40.97
CA ASN A 264 13.62 41.54 40.17
C ASN A 264 13.50 41.90 38.69
N ASP A 265 12.26 42.10 38.19
CA ASP A 265 11.96 42.57 36.84
C ASP A 265 10.79 43.55 36.89
N GLU A 266 11.03 44.82 36.55
CA GLU A 266 9.99 45.87 36.56
C GLU A 266 9.04 45.76 35.35
N ALA A 267 9.51 45.22 34.22
CA ALA A 267 8.74 45.18 32.98
C ALA A 267 7.66 44.09 33.01
N THR A 268 8.00 42.91 33.51
CA THR A 268 7.04 41.80 33.69
C THR A 268 6.37 41.82 35.06
N GLY A 269 7.01 42.43 36.07
CA GLY A 269 6.51 42.50 37.44
C GLY A 269 6.91 41.29 38.26
N ASP A 270 8.20 40.95 38.28
CA ASP A 270 8.73 39.90 39.14
C ASP A 270 9.20 40.51 40.47
N VAL A 271 8.67 40.02 41.59
CA VAL A 271 9.04 40.47 42.94
C VAL A 271 9.39 39.31 43.86
N THR A 272 10.33 39.55 44.76
CA THR A 272 10.67 38.64 45.86
C THR A 272 10.29 39.27 47.19
N ILE A 273 9.46 38.59 47.97
CA ILE A 273 9.16 38.94 49.36
C ILE A 273 9.98 38.04 50.27
N MET A 274 10.78 38.65 51.15
CA MET A 274 11.46 37.95 52.23
C MET A 274 10.82 38.34 53.56
N ILE A 275 10.59 37.36 54.42
CA ILE A 275 10.15 37.55 55.81
C ILE A 275 11.05 36.68 56.68
N LYS A 276 11.85 37.27 57.56
CA LYS A 276 12.79 36.50 58.38
C LYS A 276 12.07 35.63 59.40
N ALA A 277 12.75 34.56 59.79
CA ALA A 277 12.35 33.63 60.85
C ALA A 277 11.80 34.32 62.11
N ALA A 278 12.41 35.43 62.56
CA ALA A 278 11.95 36.16 63.74
C ALA A 278 10.53 36.74 63.55
N ALA A 279 10.25 37.36 62.40
CA ALA A 279 8.94 37.92 62.12
C ALA A 279 7.91 36.82 61.80
N THR A 280 8.31 35.74 61.12
CA THR A 280 7.40 34.62 60.86
C THR A 280 7.07 33.85 62.14
N ALA A 281 7.98 33.75 63.12
CA ALA A 281 7.74 33.09 64.42
C ALA A 281 6.55 33.70 65.19
N ASP A 282 6.33 35.00 65.04
CA ASP A 282 5.27 35.73 65.75
C ASP A 282 3.89 35.59 65.06
N LEU A 283 3.81 34.99 63.87
CA LEU A 283 2.56 34.86 63.14
C LEU A 283 1.67 33.75 63.71
N ASP A 284 0.37 34.02 63.82
CA ASP A 284 -0.61 32.97 64.15
C ASP A 284 -0.84 32.05 62.95
N PRO A 285 -0.78 30.71 63.12
CA PRO A 285 -1.14 29.77 62.06
C PRO A 285 -2.59 29.97 61.60
N GLY A 286 -2.79 29.99 60.28
CA GLY A 286 -4.10 30.30 59.71
C GLY A 286 -4.06 30.65 58.23
N VAL A 287 -5.24 30.91 57.67
CA VAL A 287 -5.40 31.35 56.27
C VAL A 287 -5.82 32.81 56.27
N TYR A 288 -5.03 33.62 55.58
CA TYR A 288 -5.18 35.05 55.42
C TYR A 288 -5.32 35.41 53.94
N TYR A 289 -5.51 36.69 53.65
CA TYR A 289 -5.53 37.22 52.28
C TYR A 289 -4.34 38.12 52.08
N TYR A 290 -3.69 38.01 50.93
CA TYR A 290 -2.66 38.96 50.53
C TYR A 290 -3.05 39.74 49.27
N ASP A 291 -2.43 40.89 49.12
CA ASP A 291 -2.30 41.56 47.85
C ASP A 291 -0.91 42.19 47.66
N VAL A 292 -0.59 42.47 46.40
CA VAL A 292 0.49 43.37 46.02
C VAL A 292 -0.15 44.59 45.38
N GLN A 293 0.13 45.77 45.93
CA GLN A 293 -0.36 47.03 45.40
C GLN A 293 0.77 47.95 44.97
N LEU A 294 0.52 48.68 43.89
CA LEU A 294 1.42 49.61 43.25
C LEU A 294 0.84 51.02 43.38
N LEU A 295 1.61 51.98 43.92
CA LEU A 295 1.30 53.40 43.84
C LEU A 295 2.10 54.04 42.72
N THR A 296 1.41 54.72 41.82
CA THR A 296 2.00 55.62 40.81
C THR A 296 1.44 57.04 40.97
N SER A 297 1.85 57.96 40.11
CA SER A 297 1.22 59.30 40.00
C SER A 297 -0.28 59.24 39.67
N SER A 298 -0.76 58.11 39.12
CA SER A 298 -2.17 57.91 38.75
C SER A 298 -3.01 57.30 39.88
N GLY A 299 -2.40 56.94 41.02
CA GLY A 299 -3.07 56.33 42.15
C GLY A 299 -2.59 54.91 42.46
N VAL A 300 -3.36 54.19 43.27
CA VAL A 300 -3.06 52.83 43.74
C VAL A 300 -3.77 51.78 42.88
N THR A 301 -3.04 50.76 42.43
CA THR A 301 -3.56 49.62 41.65
C THR A 301 -3.19 48.31 42.34
N THR A 302 -4.13 47.36 42.43
CA THR A 302 -3.85 45.99 42.87
C THR A 302 -3.29 45.18 41.71
N MET A 303 -2.06 44.68 41.87
CA MET A 303 -1.32 43.91 40.84
C MET A 303 -1.64 42.43 40.92
N THR A 304 -1.69 41.88 42.13
CA THR A 304 -2.09 40.49 42.38
C THR A 304 -2.72 40.34 43.76
N THR A 305 -3.52 39.30 43.95
CA THR A 305 -4.13 38.92 45.23
C THR A 305 -4.28 37.41 45.30
N GLY A 306 -4.24 36.86 46.51
CA GLY A 306 -4.43 35.42 46.74
C GLY A 306 -4.59 35.11 48.23
N LYS A 307 -4.52 33.83 48.58
CA LYS A 307 -4.46 33.43 50.00
C LYS A 307 -3.02 33.36 50.49
N PHE A 308 -2.84 33.64 51.77
CA PHE A 308 -1.58 33.50 52.48
C PHE A 308 -1.79 32.57 53.68
N THR A 309 -1.20 31.38 53.64
CA THR A 309 -1.34 30.36 54.67
C THR A 309 -0.08 30.31 55.52
N VAL A 310 -0.24 30.43 56.83
CA VAL A 310 0.83 30.20 57.81
C VAL A 310 0.61 28.82 58.42
N GLU A 311 1.54 27.91 58.17
CA GLU A 311 1.55 26.58 58.78
C GLU A 311 2.27 26.63 60.13
N GLY A 312 1.68 26.00 61.15
CA GLY A 312 2.25 25.95 62.48
C GLY A 312 3.37 24.90 62.59
N ASP A 313 4.29 25.11 63.52
CA ASP A 313 5.42 24.20 63.73
C ASP A 313 4.94 22.88 64.35
N ILE A 314 5.34 21.77 63.74
CA ILE A 314 5.07 20.44 64.30
C ILE A 314 6.00 20.17 65.50
N THR A 315 7.24 20.65 65.43
CA THR A 315 8.24 20.48 66.49
C THR A 315 8.07 21.57 67.55
N ARG A 316 7.77 21.18 68.80
CA ARG A 316 7.63 22.08 69.97
C ARG A 316 8.89 22.16 70.83
N ALA A 317 10.06 22.08 70.22
CA ALA A 317 11.32 22.15 70.96
C ALA A 317 11.55 23.60 71.41
N VAL A 318 11.52 23.83 72.72
CA VAL A 318 12.00 25.06 73.36
C VAL A 318 13.47 24.82 73.72
N ALA A 319 14.36 25.67 73.19
CA ALA A 319 15.72 25.79 73.69
C ALA A 319 15.73 26.72 74.92
#